data_AF-A0A1V6I625-F1
#
_entry.id   AF-A0A1V6I625-F1
#
_cell.length_a   1.000
_cell.length_b   1.000
_cell.length_c   1.000
_cell.angle_alpha   90.00
_cell.angle_beta   90.00
_cell.angle_gamma   90.00
#
_symmetry.space_group_name_H-M   'P 1'
#
loop_
_entity.id
_entity.type
_entity.pdbx_description
1 polymer ?
#
loop_
_entity_poly.entity_id
_entity_poly.type
_entity_poly.pdbx_seq_one_letter_code
_entity_poly.pdbx_strand_id
1 'polypeptide(L)'
;MNFKLYKYFIFLIVFTVFSQFSAFSQNADAQLAFRYYQNKEFEKAATLYEKLYRQNGYKNNRDYYLRCLSELKEFDTAEKFLKKEIKKNANDFYLMIDLGMVYQQTNRFKDAIAEFDKVVEIVKLNRNNINAAAAVFTGYRQYEYAEKVYLEGVKNTNYDYTMELGNLFYVQRDYPKMMSYYLDYLEEYPQNLNVIQSRLQYVMTNDIDQSIDDIVETSVMDRIQKKPQVEVYSQLIIWQYTQTGRFRLALNQLFAIDKRNKKSESDILNYGIILFENLEYDLALEAFNYIMNKGTDNAYYSSAYVESLNVLYVKTLNQEKPSKDELTQLRNKLEESLKVLPRKETYKIIYAIINLDAFYLNNYDSAINLAVKSIEDNRFITEQTLTLKLLLADIYFLSENTWEAILTYAEVEKAAPERPIGHEARFRKAKLAYYTGQFKWAQAQLDVLKASTSKLIANDAMELSMFISDNYNLDTTETTMQIFARADFYIFSKQYERAFAGLDSIVELYPNHGLIDDVLYRKGEIYQAIGNYEKASSYYNQVATTYYYDILGDNALFKYAVCQEKLRHFDTAQEAYLKLIKDYPGSIFTVEARKNLRRLSESK
;
A
#
# COMPACT_ATOMS: atom_id res chain seq x y z
N MET A 1 56.84 -50.26 -2.67
CA MET A 1 55.73 -49.29 -2.57
C MET A 1 54.91 -49.29 -3.86
N ASN A 2 54.28 -50.44 -4.14
CA ASN A 2 52.83 -50.65 -4.23
C ASN A 2 52.11 -50.09 -5.47
N PHE A 3 52.51 -50.59 -6.65
CA PHE A 3 51.74 -50.57 -7.91
C PHE A 3 50.26 -51.00 -7.76
N LYS A 4 49.92 -51.80 -6.74
CA LYS A 4 48.53 -52.19 -6.42
C LYS A 4 47.67 -51.02 -5.95
N LEU A 5 48.20 -50.06 -5.17
CA LEU A 5 47.43 -48.90 -4.70
C LEU A 5 47.09 -47.93 -5.84
N TYR A 6 47.96 -47.79 -6.84
CA TYR A 6 47.74 -46.91 -7.99
C TYR A 6 46.59 -47.41 -8.89
N LYS A 7 46.42 -48.73 -9.04
CA LYS A 7 45.29 -49.33 -9.77
C LYS A 7 43.94 -49.05 -9.11
N TYR A 8 43.85 -49.12 -7.78
CA TYR A 8 42.61 -48.81 -7.06
C TYR A 8 42.27 -47.32 -7.13
N PHE A 9 43.28 -46.44 -7.11
CA PHE A 9 43.09 -44.99 -7.24
C PHE A 9 42.59 -44.58 -8.64
N ILE A 10 43.15 -45.18 -9.70
CA ILE A 10 42.65 -44.97 -11.08
C ILE A 10 41.22 -45.50 -11.23
N PHE A 11 40.91 -46.67 -10.67
CA PHE A 11 39.56 -47.23 -10.74
C PHE A 11 38.53 -46.34 -10.03
N LEU A 12 38.91 -45.72 -8.90
CA LEU A 12 38.06 -44.81 -8.14
C LEU A 12 37.83 -43.47 -8.88
N ILE A 13 38.84 -42.94 -9.58
CA ILE A 13 38.72 -41.76 -10.45
C ILE A 13 37.85 -42.05 -11.68
N VAL A 14 38.02 -43.22 -12.32
CA VAL A 14 37.18 -43.62 -13.45
C VAL A 14 35.73 -43.78 -13.00
N PHE A 15 35.48 -44.36 -11.82
CA PHE A 15 34.13 -44.52 -11.27
C PHE A 15 33.46 -43.18 -10.90
N THR A 16 34.21 -42.21 -10.36
CA THR A 16 33.68 -40.86 -10.08
C THR A 16 33.44 -40.04 -11.35
N VAL A 17 34.26 -40.19 -12.39
CA VAL A 17 34.02 -39.55 -13.69
C VAL A 17 32.79 -40.18 -14.40
N PHE A 18 32.64 -41.50 -14.38
CA PHE A 18 31.48 -42.17 -14.99
C PHE A 18 30.14 -41.88 -14.28
N SER A 19 30.16 -41.69 -12.96
CA SER A 19 28.95 -41.26 -12.22
C SER A 19 28.56 -39.81 -12.52
N GLN A 20 29.50 -38.91 -12.80
CA GLN A 20 29.21 -37.54 -13.24
C GLN A 20 28.65 -37.47 -14.67
N PHE A 21 29.13 -38.30 -15.60
CA PHE A 21 28.56 -38.38 -16.96
C PHE A 21 27.10 -38.83 -16.99
N SER A 22 26.73 -39.74 -16.08
CA SER A 22 25.36 -40.24 -15.97
C SER A 22 24.39 -39.14 -15.49
N ALA A 23 24.82 -38.27 -14.58
CA ALA A 23 24.03 -37.13 -14.11
C ALA A 23 23.89 -36.02 -15.18
N PHE A 24 24.91 -35.81 -16.01
CA PHE A 24 24.89 -34.81 -17.08
C PHE A 24 23.98 -35.19 -18.25
N SER A 25 23.96 -36.48 -18.62
CA SER A 25 23.05 -37.02 -19.66
C SER A 25 21.58 -36.96 -19.25
N GLN A 26 21.27 -37.17 -17.97
CA GLN A 26 19.89 -37.11 -17.46
C GLN A 26 19.30 -35.70 -17.53
N ASN A 27 20.13 -34.68 -17.28
CA ASN A 27 19.71 -33.28 -17.37
C ASN A 27 19.50 -32.84 -18.84
N ALA A 28 20.29 -33.39 -19.76
CA ALA A 28 20.14 -33.13 -21.20
C ALA A 28 18.84 -33.73 -21.78
N ASP A 29 18.48 -34.97 -21.43
CA ASP A 29 17.24 -35.61 -21.90
C ASP A 29 15.99 -34.87 -21.39
N ALA A 30 15.99 -34.41 -20.14
CA ALA A 30 14.89 -33.62 -19.57
C ALA A 30 14.72 -32.25 -20.25
N GLN A 31 15.83 -31.55 -20.53
CA GLN A 31 15.81 -30.29 -21.26
C GLN A 31 15.35 -30.48 -22.71
N LEU A 32 15.78 -31.57 -23.36
CA LEU A 32 15.36 -31.89 -24.72
C LEU A 32 13.88 -32.25 -24.80
N ALA A 33 13.38 -33.07 -23.86
CA ALA A 33 11.96 -33.41 -23.76
C ALA A 33 11.09 -32.14 -23.58
N PHE A 34 11.55 -31.22 -22.73
CA PHE A 34 10.87 -29.94 -22.53
C PHE A 34 10.89 -29.05 -23.78
N ARG A 35 11.99 -29.02 -24.54
CA ARG A 35 12.06 -28.30 -25.83
C ARG A 35 11.09 -28.89 -26.86
N TYR A 36 11.03 -30.21 -26.99
CA TYR A 36 10.05 -30.84 -27.88
C TYR A 36 8.62 -30.53 -27.45
N TYR A 37 8.33 -30.53 -26.15
CA TYR A 37 7.01 -30.13 -25.64
C TYR A 37 6.66 -28.67 -25.97
N GLN A 38 7.58 -27.73 -25.75
CA GLN A 38 7.41 -26.30 -26.09
C GLN A 38 7.17 -26.09 -27.60
N ASN A 39 7.85 -26.88 -28.43
CA ASN A 39 7.70 -26.87 -29.89
C ASN A 39 6.45 -27.62 -30.39
N LYS A 40 5.59 -28.15 -29.50
CA LYS A 40 4.42 -28.99 -29.83
C LYS A 40 4.78 -30.29 -30.57
N GLU A 41 6.03 -30.74 -30.49
CA GLU A 41 6.49 -32.03 -31.00
C GLU A 41 6.16 -33.16 -30.00
N PHE A 42 4.86 -33.35 -29.74
CA PHE A 42 4.37 -34.17 -28.62
C PHE A 42 4.76 -35.64 -28.71
N GLU A 43 4.90 -36.22 -29.91
CA GLU A 43 5.31 -37.62 -30.09
C GLU A 43 6.75 -37.87 -29.60
N LYS A 44 7.67 -36.98 -29.98
CA LYS A 44 9.07 -37.04 -29.53
C LYS A 44 9.18 -36.75 -28.05
N ALA A 45 8.41 -35.76 -27.57
CA ALA A 45 8.34 -35.43 -26.15
C ALA A 45 7.81 -36.61 -25.32
N ALA A 46 6.72 -37.26 -25.76
CA ALA A 46 6.12 -38.40 -25.08
C ALA A 46 7.12 -39.55 -24.92
N THR A 47 7.85 -39.88 -25.99
CA THR A 47 8.86 -40.94 -25.97
C THR A 47 9.95 -40.66 -24.92
N LEU A 48 10.45 -39.43 -24.87
CA LEU A 48 11.46 -39.04 -23.89
C LEU A 48 10.91 -38.99 -22.46
N TYR A 49 9.71 -38.44 -22.26
CA TYR A 49 9.09 -38.37 -20.93
C TYR A 49 8.73 -39.76 -20.39
N GLU A 50 8.28 -40.69 -21.23
CA GLU A 50 8.07 -42.08 -20.84
C GLU A 50 9.37 -42.73 -20.39
N LYS A 51 10.44 -42.59 -21.19
CA LYS A 51 11.78 -43.11 -20.87
C LYS A 51 12.26 -42.53 -19.53
N LEU A 52 12.18 -41.22 -19.36
CA LEU A 52 12.58 -40.52 -18.14
C LEU A 52 11.77 -41.01 -16.94
N TYR A 53 10.45 -41.11 -17.05
CA TYR A 53 9.60 -41.63 -15.97
C TYR A 53 9.96 -43.08 -15.60
N ARG A 54 10.21 -43.95 -16.59
CA ARG A 54 10.62 -45.34 -16.32
C ARG A 54 11.96 -45.45 -15.59
N GLN A 55 12.87 -44.49 -15.79
CA GLN A 55 14.19 -44.49 -15.18
C GLN A 55 14.20 -44.01 -13.72
N ASN A 56 13.42 -42.96 -13.40
CA ASN A 56 13.50 -42.28 -12.10
C ASN A 56 12.19 -42.25 -11.32
N GLY A 57 11.06 -42.59 -11.93
CA GLY A 57 9.74 -42.56 -11.30
C GLY A 57 9.25 -41.16 -10.92
N TYR A 58 9.90 -40.09 -11.40
CA TYR A 58 9.54 -38.74 -11.01
C TYR A 58 8.18 -38.32 -11.58
N LYS A 59 7.30 -37.86 -10.69
CA LYS A 59 5.94 -37.41 -10.99
C LYS A 59 5.88 -36.40 -12.14
N ASN A 60 6.78 -35.42 -12.18
CA ASN A 60 6.78 -34.41 -13.24
C ASN A 60 6.91 -35.03 -14.64
N ASN A 61 7.75 -36.06 -14.80
CA ASN A 61 7.93 -36.73 -16.10
C ASN A 61 6.65 -37.48 -16.52
N ARG A 62 5.97 -38.12 -15.57
CA ARG A 62 4.66 -38.74 -15.79
C ARG A 62 3.62 -37.71 -16.24
N ASP A 63 3.54 -36.58 -15.55
CA ASP A 63 2.53 -35.55 -15.83
C ASP A 63 2.74 -34.97 -17.24
N TYR A 64 3.99 -34.72 -17.66
CA TYR A 64 4.29 -34.31 -19.04
C TYR A 64 4.01 -35.41 -20.07
N TYR A 65 4.31 -36.67 -19.76
CA TYR A 65 3.97 -37.80 -20.64
C TYR A 65 2.45 -37.89 -20.89
N LEU A 66 1.64 -37.83 -19.83
CA LEU A 66 0.18 -37.87 -19.93
C LEU A 66 -0.38 -36.67 -20.71
N ARG A 67 0.18 -35.46 -20.54
CA ARG A 67 -0.18 -34.30 -21.35
C ARG A 67 0.13 -34.52 -22.83
N CYS A 68 1.30 -35.07 -23.16
CA CYS A 68 1.63 -35.38 -24.55
C CYS A 68 0.64 -36.40 -25.15
N LEU A 69 0.30 -37.46 -24.43
CA LEU A 69 -0.68 -38.45 -24.89
C LEU A 69 -2.07 -37.82 -25.08
N SER A 70 -2.48 -36.90 -24.20
CA SER A 70 -3.73 -36.15 -24.34
C SER A 70 -3.75 -35.28 -25.59
N GLU A 71 -2.66 -34.56 -25.89
CA GLU A 71 -2.52 -33.73 -27.10
C GLU A 71 -2.51 -34.57 -28.38
N LEU A 72 -1.91 -35.76 -28.33
CA LEU A 72 -1.92 -36.75 -29.41
C LEU A 72 -3.25 -37.51 -29.52
N LYS A 73 -4.17 -37.33 -28.57
CA LYS A 73 -5.43 -38.08 -28.44
C LYS A 73 -5.24 -39.59 -28.29
N GLU A 74 -4.09 -40.01 -27.75
CA GLU A 74 -3.75 -41.40 -27.46
C GLU A 74 -4.30 -41.85 -26.10
N PHE A 75 -5.62 -41.74 -25.92
CA PHE A 75 -6.27 -42.02 -24.63
C PHE A 75 -6.19 -43.49 -24.22
N ASP A 76 -6.19 -44.42 -25.19
CA ASP A 76 -6.03 -45.86 -24.92
C ASP A 76 -4.63 -46.18 -24.36
N THR A 77 -3.60 -45.50 -24.86
CA THR A 77 -2.21 -45.63 -24.37
C THR A 77 -2.13 -45.10 -22.95
N ALA A 78 -2.71 -43.92 -22.69
CA ALA A 78 -2.75 -43.30 -21.36
C ALA A 78 -3.50 -44.18 -20.35
N GLU A 79 -4.67 -44.71 -20.72
CA GLU A 79 -5.46 -45.61 -19.86
C GLU A 79 -4.67 -46.88 -19.51
N LYS A 80 -4.08 -47.55 -20.49
CA LYS A 80 -3.28 -48.77 -20.26
C LYS A 80 -2.08 -48.50 -19.36
N PHE A 81 -1.40 -47.38 -19.59
CA PHE A 81 -0.29 -46.93 -18.76
C PHE A 81 -0.72 -46.69 -17.32
N LEU A 82 -1.75 -45.87 -17.09
CA LEU A 82 -2.26 -45.55 -15.76
C LEU A 82 -2.76 -46.78 -15.01
N LYS A 83 -3.55 -47.66 -15.65
CA LYS A 83 -3.98 -48.92 -15.05
C LYS A 83 -2.82 -49.82 -14.64
N LYS A 84 -1.75 -49.85 -15.42
CA LYS A 84 -0.54 -50.62 -15.10
C LYS A 84 0.18 -50.03 -13.89
N GLU A 85 0.29 -48.71 -13.80
CA GLU A 85 0.94 -48.03 -12.67
C GLU A 85 0.11 -48.12 -11.38
N ILE A 86 -1.23 -47.97 -11.45
CA ILE A 86 -2.13 -48.15 -10.31
C ILE A 86 -2.02 -49.58 -9.73
N LYS A 87 -1.87 -50.60 -10.59
CA LYS A 87 -1.65 -51.99 -10.11
C LYS A 87 -0.35 -52.16 -9.33
N LYS A 88 0.68 -51.34 -9.60
CA LYS A 88 1.93 -51.35 -8.84
C LYS A 88 1.79 -50.62 -7.51
N ASN A 89 1.01 -49.54 -7.48
CA ASN A 89 0.77 -48.75 -6.29
C ASN A 89 -0.71 -48.35 -6.17
N ALA A 90 -1.49 -49.20 -5.51
CA ALA A 90 -2.94 -49.01 -5.38
C ALA A 90 -3.33 -47.86 -4.44
N ASN A 91 -2.39 -47.26 -3.70
CA ASN A 91 -2.65 -46.13 -2.79
C ASN A 91 -2.27 -44.77 -3.40
N ASP A 92 -1.68 -44.76 -4.61
CA ASP A 92 -1.33 -43.52 -5.30
C ASP A 92 -2.58 -42.92 -5.96
N PHE A 93 -3.30 -42.12 -5.17
CA PHE A 93 -4.53 -41.46 -5.61
C PHE A 93 -4.29 -40.47 -6.76
N TYR A 94 -3.06 -39.97 -6.99
CA TYR A 94 -2.79 -39.08 -8.12
C TYR A 94 -3.03 -39.80 -9.45
N LEU A 95 -2.63 -41.07 -9.55
CA LEU A 95 -2.84 -41.89 -10.75
C LEU A 95 -4.34 -42.16 -11.01
N MET A 96 -5.13 -42.29 -9.95
CA MET A 96 -6.57 -42.51 -10.05
C MET A 96 -7.29 -41.25 -10.54
N ILE A 97 -6.88 -40.06 -10.05
CA ILE A 97 -7.39 -38.80 -10.57
C ILE A 97 -7.02 -38.65 -12.06
N ASP A 98 -5.76 -38.90 -12.41
CA ASP A 98 -5.32 -38.82 -13.81
C ASP A 98 -6.11 -39.80 -14.71
N LEU A 99 -6.43 -41.02 -14.23
CA LEU A 99 -7.24 -41.98 -14.97
C LEU A 99 -8.69 -41.51 -15.12
N GLY A 100 -9.28 -40.96 -14.05
CA GLY A 100 -10.61 -40.37 -14.11
C GLY A 100 -10.69 -39.21 -15.12
N MET A 101 -9.64 -38.39 -15.23
CA MET A 101 -9.55 -37.33 -16.24
C MET A 101 -9.51 -37.90 -17.67
N VAL A 102 -8.76 -38.98 -17.92
CA VAL A 102 -8.76 -39.68 -19.22
C VAL A 102 -10.16 -40.21 -19.56
N TYR A 103 -10.89 -40.73 -18.56
CA TYR A 103 -12.28 -41.15 -18.74
C TYR A 103 -13.22 -39.99 -19.05
N GLN A 104 -13.05 -38.82 -18.45
CA GLN A 104 -13.83 -37.64 -18.82
C GLN A 104 -13.55 -37.20 -20.27
N GLN A 105 -12.28 -37.18 -20.69
CA GLN A 105 -11.88 -36.80 -22.06
C GLN A 105 -12.44 -37.75 -23.13
N THR A 106 -12.74 -38.99 -22.76
CA THR A 106 -13.33 -40.01 -23.64
C THR A 106 -14.85 -40.18 -23.45
N ASN A 107 -15.51 -39.25 -22.76
CA ASN A 107 -16.95 -39.26 -22.45
C ASN A 107 -17.42 -40.47 -21.61
N ARG A 108 -16.52 -41.14 -20.90
CA ARG A 108 -16.79 -42.28 -20.02
C ARG A 108 -17.04 -41.80 -18.59
N PHE A 109 -18.03 -40.92 -18.40
CA PHE A 109 -18.27 -40.23 -17.13
C PHE A 109 -18.51 -41.17 -15.94
N LYS A 110 -19.19 -42.31 -16.14
CA LYS A 110 -19.42 -43.29 -15.07
C LYS A 110 -18.12 -43.88 -14.53
N ASP A 111 -17.18 -44.17 -15.43
CA ASP A 111 -15.88 -44.72 -15.06
C ASP A 111 -15.02 -43.66 -14.37
N ALA A 112 -15.10 -42.40 -14.82
CA ALA A 112 -14.44 -41.28 -14.17
C ALA A 112 -14.93 -41.09 -12.72
N ILE A 113 -16.25 -41.06 -12.52
CA ILE A 113 -16.88 -40.97 -11.19
C ILE A 113 -16.40 -42.11 -10.29
N ALA A 114 -16.37 -43.34 -10.81
CA ALA A 114 -15.92 -44.50 -10.06
C ALA A 114 -14.44 -44.37 -9.61
N GLU A 115 -13.55 -43.82 -10.43
CA GLU A 115 -12.16 -43.56 -10.02
C GLU A 115 -12.04 -42.41 -9.03
N PHE A 116 -12.81 -41.32 -9.20
CA PHE A 116 -12.80 -40.20 -8.27
C PHE A 116 -13.38 -40.56 -6.90
N ASP A 117 -14.43 -41.38 -6.84
CA ASP A 117 -14.99 -41.86 -5.58
C ASP A 117 -14.00 -42.76 -4.81
N LYS A 118 -13.19 -43.57 -5.51
CA LYS A 118 -12.09 -44.30 -4.87
C LYS A 118 -11.06 -43.35 -4.23
N VAL A 119 -10.74 -42.24 -4.91
CA VAL A 119 -9.83 -41.23 -4.36
C VAL A 119 -10.38 -40.68 -3.06
N VAL A 120 -11.65 -40.28 -3.03
CA VAL A 120 -12.32 -39.76 -1.82
C VAL A 120 -12.19 -40.77 -0.66
N GLU A 121 -12.47 -42.05 -0.93
CA GLU A 121 -12.39 -43.11 0.08
C GLU A 121 -10.98 -43.35 0.63
N ILE A 122 -9.95 -43.25 -0.22
CA ILE A 122 -8.54 -43.45 0.17
C ILE A 122 -8.04 -42.29 1.02
N VAL A 123 -8.42 -41.06 0.68
CA VAL A 123 -7.83 -39.88 1.30
C VAL A 123 -8.52 -39.44 2.59
N LYS A 124 -9.82 -39.78 2.78
CA LYS A 124 -10.69 -39.20 3.83
C LYS A 124 -10.20 -39.29 5.28
N LEU A 125 -9.23 -40.15 5.60
CA LEU A 125 -8.69 -40.31 6.95
C LEU A 125 -7.38 -39.54 7.19
N ASN A 126 -6.75 -38.98 6.15
CA ASN A 126 -5.43 -38.35 6.25
C ASN A 126 -5.47 -36.90 5.74
N ARG A 127 -5.23 -35.95 6.65
CA ARG A 127 -5.28 -34.52 6.35
C ARG A 127 -4.39 -34.09 5.18
N ASN A 128 -3.17 -34.61 5.11
CA ASN A 128 -2.24 -34.25 4.03
C ASN A 128 -2.74 -34.77 2.69
N ASN A 129 -3.30 -35.99 2.65
CA ASN A 129 -3.87 -36.56 1.44
C ASN A 129 -5.15 -35.84 1.00
N ILE A 130 -6.01 -35.42 1.94
CA ILE A 130 -7.21 -34.61 1.66
C ILE A 130 -6.80 -33.31 0.98
N ASN A 131 -5.86 -32.56 1.59
CA ASN A 131 -5.39 -31.29 1.04
C ASN A 131 -4.74 -31.46 -0.34
N ALA A 132 -3.94 -32.52 -0.51
CA ALA A 132 -3.29 -32.80 -1.77
C ALA A 132 -4.30 -33.20 -2.87
N ALA A 133 -5.24 -34.09 -2.58
CA ALA A 133 -6.27 -34.50 -3.54
C ALA A 133 -7.18 -33.34 -3.92
N ALA A 134 -7.64 -32.53 -2.96
CA ALA A 134 -8.45 -31.35 -3.24
C ALA A 134 -7.70 -30.32 -4.10
N ALA A 135 -6.40 -30.09 -3.84
CA ALA A 135 -5.58 -29.21 -4.68
C ALA A 135 -5.47 -29.72 -6.13
N VAL A 136 -5.30 -31.03 -6.32
CA VAL A 136 -5.25 -31.65 -7.65
C VAL A 136 -6.59 -31.55 -8.36
N PHE A 137 -7.70 -31.89 -7.68
CA PHE A 137 -9.05 -31.72 -8.23
C PHE A 137 -9.32 -30.27 -8.62
N THR A 138 -8.93 -29.31 -7.78
CA THR A 138 -9.05 -27.88 -8.07
C THR A 138 -8.26 -27.47 -9.31
N GLY A 139 -7.02 -27.98 -9.45
CA GLY A 139 -6.18 -27.75 -10.64
C GLY A 139 -6.81 -28.28 -11.93
N TYR A 140 -7.49 -29.42 -11.86
CA TYR A 140 -8.28 -29.99 -12.97
C TYR A 140 -9.68 -29.37 -13.13
N ARG A 141 -10.02 -28.35 -12.33
CA ARG A 141 -11.35 -27.72 -12.28
C ARG A 141 -12.49 -28.69 -11.91
N GLN A 142 -12.16 -29.81 -11.27
CA GLN A 142 -13.12 -30.77 -10.70
C GLN A 142 -13.57 -30.31 -9.31
N TYR A 143 -14.22 -29.15 -9.29
CA TYR A 143 -14.53 -28.43 -8.06
C TYR A 143 -15.47 -29.20 -7.12
N GLU A 144 -16.44 -29.92 -7.66
CA GLU A 144 -17.36 -30.77 -6.88
C GLU A 144 -16.62 -31.85 -6.09
N TYR A 145 -15.57 -32.45 -6.68
CA TYR A 145 -14.76 -33.46 -5.99
C TYR A 145 -13.78 -32.85 -5.00
N ALA A 146 -13.23 -31.67 -5.29
CA ALA A 146 -12.44 -30.93 -4.30
C ALA A 146 -13.27 -30.63 -3.05
N GLU A 147 -14.52 -30.16 -3.23
CA GLU A 147 -15.47 -29.93 -2.15
C GLU A 147 -15.80 -31.24 -1.41
N LYS A 148 -16.14 -32.30 -2.14
CA LYS A 148 -16.47 -33.62 -1.56
C LYS A 148 -15.33 -34.17 -0.69
N VAL A 149 -14.08 -34.04 -1.13
CA VAL A 149 -12.90 -34.46 -0.37
C VAL A 149 -12.77 -33.68 0.94
N TYR A 150 -12.97 -32.35 0.93
CA TYR A 150 -12.96 -31.56 2.15
C TYR A 150 -14.12 -31.91 3.08
N LEU A 151 -15.34 -32.08 2.57
CA LEU A 151 -16.51 -32.44 3.36
C LEU A 151 -16.36 -33.83 4.00
N GLU A 152 -15.78 -34.80 3.29
CA GLU A 152 -15.43 -36.08 3.91
C GLU A 152 -14.32 -35.93 4.94
N GLY A 153 -13.36 -35.02 4.73
CA GLY A 153 -12.37 -34.65 5.74
C GLY A 153 -13.00 -34.13 7.03
N VAL A 154 -14.00 -33.25 6.94
CA VAL A 154 -14.73 -32.72 8.12
C VAL A 154 -15.42 -33.85 8.91
N LYS A 155 -15.98 -34.85 8.22
CA LYS A 155 -16.68 -35.98 8.86
C LYS A 155 -15.73 -36.98 9.52
N ASN A 156 -14.60 -37.24 8.88
CA ASN A 156 -13.73 -38.36 9.23
C ASN A 156 -12.44 -37.94 9.95
N THR A 157 -12.20 -36.64 10.11
CA THR A 157 -11.05 -36.09 10.84
C THR A 157 -11.51 -35.06 11.86
N ASN A 158 -10.70 -34.80 12.89
CA ASN A 158 -10.96 -33.73 13.86
C ASN A 158 -10.43 -32.35 13.39
N TYR A 159 -10.32 -32.13 12.08
CA TYR A 159 -9.79 -30.90 11.52
C TYR A 159 -10.89 -30.09 10.83
N ASP A 160 -10.90 -28.79 11.09
CA ASP A 160 -11.80 -27.86 10.42
C ASP A 160 -11.25 -27.45 9.05
N TYR A 161 -12.03 -27.73 8.00
CA TYR A 161 -11.72 -27.37 6.61
C TYR A 161 -12.50 -26.15 6.11
N THR A 162 -13.17 -25.40 6.98
CA THR A 162 -14.02 -24.26 6.62
C THR A 162 -13.22 -23.20 5.83
N MET A 163 -11.97 -22.96 6.21
CA MET A 163 -11.10 -22.01 5.49
C MET A 163 -10.72 -22.50 4.08
N GLU A 164 -10.38 -23.78 3.96
CA GLU A 164 -10.05 -24.44 2.69
C GLU A 164 -11.26 -24.45 1.74
N LEU A 165 -12.47 -24.70 2.27
CA LEU A 165 -13.72 -24.62 1.51
C LEU A 165 -14.00 -23.19 1.02
N GLY A 166 -13.82 -22.17 1.87
CA GLY A 166 -13.92 -20.77 1.44
C GLY A 166 -12.95 -20.44 0.30
N ASN A 167 -11.69 -20.86 0.40
CA ASN A 167 -10.68 -20.67 -0.65
C ASN A 167 -11.03 -21.41 -1.95
N LEU A 168 -11.63 -22.60 -1.86
CA LEU A 168 -12.09 -23.35 -3.02
C LEU A 168 -13.19 -22.57 -3.77
N PHE A 169 -14.16 -22.01 -3.06
CA PHE A 169 -15.22 -21.21 -3.68
C PHE A 169 -14.73 -19.88 -4.25
N TYR A 170 -13.69 -19.28 -3.65
CA TYR A 170 -12.98 -18.16 -4.27
C TYR A 170 -12.41 -18.53 -5.66
N VAL A 171 -11.75 -19.69 -5.77
CA VAL A 171 -11.21 -20.17 -7.07
C VAL A 171 -12.33 -20.45 -8.08
N GLN A 172 -13.49 -20.91 -7.61
CA GLN A 172 -14.69 -21.10 -8.44
C GLN A 172 -15.36 -19.79 -8.86
N ARG A 173 -15.00 -18.66 -8.22
CA ARG A 173 -15.68 -17.37 -8.31
C ARG A 173 -17.13 -17.40 -7.79
N ASP A 174 -17.44 -18.34 -6.91
CA ASP A 174 -18.70 -18.39 -6.15
C ASP A 174 -18.50 -17.58 -4.86
N TYR A 175 -18.51 -16.26 -5.00
CA TYR A 175 -18.27 -15.34 -3.88
C TYR A 175 -19.33 -15.44 -2.76
N PRO A 176 -20.63 -15.68 -3.03
CA PRO A 176 -21.60 -15.90 -1.97
C PRO A 176 -21.27 -17.12 -1.08
N LYS A 177 -20.91 -18.26 -1.68
CA LYS A 177 -20.48 -19.43 -0.88
C LYS A 177 -19.17 -19.19 -0.17
N MET A 178 -18.19 -18.57 -0.84
CA MET A 178 -16.92 -18.16 -0.22
C MET A 178 -17.18 -17.34 1.05
N MET A 179 -18.05 -16.32 0.95
CA MET A 179 -18.40 -15.47 2.09
C MET A 179 -19.09 -16.24 3.20
N SER A 180 -20.00 -17.17 2.88
CA SER A 180 -20.62 -18.01 3.92
C SER A 180 -19.57 -18.77 4.72
N TYR A 181 -18.64 -19.46 4.05
CA TYR A 181 -17.58 -20.22 4.73
C TYR A 181 -16.62 -19.31 5.52
N TYR A 182 -16.23 -18.15 4.99
CA TYR A 182 -15.40 -17.20 5.74
C TYR A 182 -16.11 -16.67 7.00
N LEU A 183 -17.42 -16.45 6.94
CA LEU A 183 -18.19 -15.99 8.09
C LEU A 183 -18.42 -17.10 9.12
N ASP A 184 -18.61 -18.34 8.67
CA ASP A 184 -18.64 -19.50 9.57
C ASP A 184 -17.27 -19.69 10.25
N TYR A 185 -16.17 -19.52 9.50
CA TYR A 185 -14.81 -19.60 10.04
C TYR A 185 -14.52 -18.51 11.08
N LEU A 186 -14.94 -17.27 10.83
CA LEU A 186 -14.75 -16.17 11.77
C LEU A 186 -15.59 -16.31 13.05
N GLU A 187 -16.75 -16.94 12.97
CA GLU A 187 -17.56 -17.20 14.16
C GLU A 187 -16.81 -18.07 15.17
N GLU A 188 -16.12 -19.10 14.68
CA GLU A 188 -15.35 -20.04 15.51
C GLU A 188 -13.94 -19.51 15.85
N TYR A 189 -13.31 -18.78 14.93
CA TYR A 189 -11.94 -18.28 15.06
C TYR A 189 -11.84 -16.76 14.87
N PRO A 190 -12.45 -15.95 15.75
CA PRO A 190 -12.52 -14.50 15.59
C PRO A 190 -11.15 -13.81 15.60
N GLN A 191 -10.13 -14.41 16.23
CA GLN A 191 -8.74 -13.94 16.19
C GLN A 191 -8.14 -13.91 14.76
N ASN A 192 -8.75 -14.63 13.81
CA ASN A 192 -8.29 -14.69 12.43
C ASN A 192 -8.93 -13.63 11.52
N LEU A 193 -9.62 -12.63 12.08
CA LEU A 193 -10.20 -11.51 11.33
C LEU A 193 -9.23 -10.91 10.30
N ASN A 194 -7.99 -10.62 10.72
CA ASN A 194 -6.97 -10.02 9.85
C ASN A 194 -6.63 -10.89 8.62
N VAL A 195 -6.72 -12.22 8.75
CA VAL A 195 -6.46 -13.15 7.64
C VAL A 195 -7.58 -13.04 6.60
N ILE A 196 -8.82 -12.95 7.05
CA ILE A 196 -9.98 -12.81 6.16
C ILE A 196 -9.99 -11.43 5.52
N GLN A 197 -9.73 -10.37 6.29
CA GLN A 197 -9.57 -9.01 5.76
C GLN A 197 -8.49 -8.94 4.67
N SER A 198 -7.32 -9.54 4.90
CA SER A 198 -6.23 -9.54 3.90
C SER A 198 -6.63 -10.27 2.60
N ARG A 199 -7.38 -11.38 2.73
CA ARG A 199 -7.88 -12.11 1.55
C ARG A 199 -8.92 -11.30 0.82
N LEU A 200 -9.93 -10.79 1.52
CA LEU A 200 -10.96 -9.96 0.93
C LEU A 200 -10.37 -8.72 0.26
N GLN A 201 -9.35 -8.08 0.87
CA GLN A 201 -8.64 -6.97 0.25
C GLN A 201 -8.02 -7.37 -1.10
N TYR A 202 -7.35 -8.53 -1.16
CA TYR A 202 -6.81 -9.03 -2.42
C TYR A 202 -7.90 -9.32 -3.44
N VAL A 203 -9.00 -9.93 -3.01
CA VAL A 203 -10.13 -10.25 -3.88
C VAL A 203 -10.77 -8.98 -4.45
N MET A 204 -11.11 -8.00 -3.60
CA MET A 204 -11.70 -6.71 -3.97
C MET A 204 -10.76 -5.90 -4.87
N THR A 205 -9.44 -5.90 -4.60
CA THR A 205 -8.46 -5.15 -5.40
C THR A 205 -8.32 -5.67 -6.84
N ASN A 206 -8.65 -6.95 -7.07
CA ASN A 206 -8.58 -7.60 -8.37
C ASN A 206 -9.97 -7.79 -9.02
N ASP A 207 -11.04 -7.33 -8.38
CA ASP A 207 -12.37 -7.34 -8.96
C ASP A 207 -12.48 -6.23 -10.01
N ILE A 208 -12.89 -6.59 -11.22
CA ILE A 208 -13.00 -5.67 -12.36
C ILE A 208 -14.43 -5.11 -12.44
N ASP A 209 -15.42 -5.89 -11.99
CA ASP A 209 -16.85 -5.57 -12.15
C ASP A 209 -17.49 -5.05 -10.84
N GLN A 210 -16.68 -4.87 -9.78
CA GLN A 210 -17.07 -4.35 -8.45
C GLN A 210 -18.22 -5.11 -7.74
N SER A 211 -18.58 -6.30 -8.23
CA SER A 211 -19.67 -7.11 -7.69
C SER A 211 -19.40 -7.66 -6.29
N ILE A 212 -18.13 -7.73 -5.87
CA ILE A 212 -17.75 -8.40 -4.61
C ILE A 212 -18.11 -7.58 -3.39
N ASP A 213 -18.08 -6.24 -3.47
CA ASP A 213 -18.34 -5.37 -2.33
C ASP A 213 -19.77 -5.52 -1.82
N ASP A 214 -20.73 -5.59 -2.74
CA ASP A 214 -22.15 -5.84 -2.44
C ASP A 214 -22.36 -7.23 -1.84
N ILE A 215 -21.64 -8.24 -2.33
CA ILE A 215 -21.72 -9.61 -1.81
C ILE A 215 -21.17 -9.69 -0.39
N VAL A 216 -20.02 -9.05 -0.11
CA VAL A 216 -19.43 -8.99 1.23
C VAL A 216 -20.40 -8.29 2.17
N GLU A 217 -20.90 -7.11 1.81
CA GLU A 217 -21.84 -6.36 2.63
C GLU A 217 -23.11 -7.16 2.92
N THR A 218 -23.78 -7.66 1.88
CA THR A 218 -25.03 -8.41 2.04
C THR A 218 -24.85 -9.63 2.92
N SER A 219 -23.76 -10.39 2.72
CA SER A 219 -23.46 -11.60 3.48
C SER A 219 -23.17 -11.29 4.96
N VAL A 220 -22.36 -10.27 5.23
CA VAL A 220 -21.99 -9.89 6.61
C VAL A 220 -23.21 -9.33 7.34
N MET A 221 -24.01 -8.48 6.67
CA MET A 221 -25.20 -7.88 7.26
C MET A 221 -26.28 -8.92 7.60
N ASP A 222 -26.49 -9.93 6.75
CA ASP A 222 -27.37 -11.06 7.05
C ASP A 222 -26.92 -11.81 8.33
N ARG A 223 -25.61 -12.03 8.49
CA ARG A 223 -25.05 -12.66 9.70
C ARG A 223 -25.20 -11.78 10.94
N ILE A 224 -25.00 -10.46 10.83
CA ILE A 224 -25.22 -9.51 11.94
C ILE A 224 -26.69 -9.52 12.37
N GLN A 225 -27.64 -9.56 11.43
CA GLN A 225 -29.07 -9.60 11.76
C GLN A 225 -29.46 -10.90 12.47
N LYS A 226 -28.92 -12.04 12.04
CA LYS A 226 -29.20 -13.36 12.62
C LYS A 226 -28.48 -13.61 13.95
N LYS A 227 -27.27 -13.08 14.11
CA LYS A 227 -26.39 -13.30 15.27
C LYS A 227 -25.75 -11.99 15.75
N PRO A 228 -26.54 -11.02 16.26
CA PRO A 228 -26.05 -9.69 16.64
C PRO A 228 -25.03 -9.69 17.79
N GLN A 229 -24.95 -10.79 18.56
CA GLN A 229 -23.98 -10.98 19.63
C GLN A 229 -22.57 -11.36 19.14
N VAL A 230 -22.41 -11.76 17.87
CA VAL A 230 -21.12 -12.15 17.30
C VAL A 230 -20.39 -10.90 16.81
N GLU A 231 -19.53 -10.34 17.67
CA GLU A 231 -18.89 -9.03 17.44
C GLU A 231 -18.00 -8.98 16.20
N VAL A 232 -17.33 -10.09 15.84
CA VAL A 232 -16.39 -10.16 14.71
C VAL A 232 -17.06 -9.81 13.37
N TYR A 233 -18.35 -10.06 13.21
CA TYR A 233 -19.09 -9.64 12.01
C TYR A 233 -19.23 -8.13 11.93
N SER A 234 -19.48 -7.48 13.06
CA SER A 234 -19.55 -6.02 13.14
C SER A 234 -18.17 -5.39 12.86
N GLN A 235 -17.09 -5.99 13.37
CA GLN A 235 -15.73 -5.55 13.07
C GLN A 235 -15.40 -5.70 11.58
N LEU A 236 -15.82 -6.80 10.95
CA LEU A 236 -15.60 -7.03 9.52
C LEU A 236 -16.35 -6.04 8.64
N ILE A 237 -17.61 -5.71 8.95
CA ILE A 237 -18.37 -4.73 8.15
C ILE A 237 -17.84 -3.30 8.33
N ILE A 238 -17.42 -2.92 9.55
CA ILE A 238 -16.77 -1.63 9.79
C ILE A 238 -15.49 -1.52 8.94
N TRP A 239 -14.67 -2.57 8.90
CA TRP A 239 -13.49 -2.62 8.05
C TRP A 239 -13.85 -2.47 6.57
N GLN A 240 -14.84 -3.22 6.06
CA GLN A 240 -15.24 -3.17 4.66
C GLN A 240 -15.77 -1.79 4.25
N TYR A 241 -16.63 -1.17 5.08
CA TYR A 241 -17.09 0.19 4.87
C TYR A 241 -15.94 1.21 4.88
N THR A 242 -14.92 0.98 5.68
CA THR A 242 -13.73 1.85 5.70
C THR A 242 -12.90 1.70 4.42
N GLN A 243 -12.73 0.48 3.90
CA GLN A 243 -12.00 0.26 2.65
C GLN A 243 -12.73 0.83 1.43
N THR A 244 -14.06 0.83 1.45
CA THR A 244 -14.92 1.34 0.36
C THR A 244 -15.24 2.84 0.50
N GLY A 245 -14.63 3.55 1.45
CA GLY A 245 -14.88 4.98 1.69
C GLY A 245 -16.27 5.32 2.25
N ARG A 246 -17.05 4.30 2.66
CA ARG A 246 -18.41 4.43 3.22
C ARG A 246 -18.36 4.72 4.72
N PHE A 247 -17.57 5.71 5.09
CA PHE A 247 -17.21 6.11 6.45
C PHE A 247 -18.39 6.35 7.38
N ARG A 248 -19.47 6.97 6.88
CA ARG A 248 -20.70 7.20 7.63
C ARG A 248 -21.34 5.90 8.12
N LEU A 249 -21.39 4.88 7.27
CA LEU A 249 -22.00 3.59 7.62
C LEU A 249 -21.20 2.88 8.70
N ALA A 250 -19.87 2.88 8.60
CA ALA A 250 -18.98 2.35 9.62
C ALA A 250 -19.13 3.07 10.97
N LEU A 251 -19.17 4.41 10.97
CA LEU A 251 -19.37 5.18 12.21
C LEU A 251 -20.73 4.86 12.86
N ASN A 252 -21.79 4.72 12.07
CA ASN A 252 -23.11 4.32 12.57
C ASN A 252 -23.08 2.94 13.23
N GLN A 253 -22.33 1.98 12.67
CA GLN A 253 -22.16 0.66 13.28
C GLN A 253 -21.42 0.75 14.62
N LEU A 254 -20.36 1.55 14.71
CA LEU A 254 -19.64 1.78 15.97
C LEU A 254 -20.55 2.38 17.05
N PHE A 255 -21.35 3.39 16.70
CA PHE A 255 -22.34 3.96 17.63
C PHE A 255 -23.39 2.94 18.06
N ALA A 256 -23.84 2.07 17.15
CA ALA A 256 -24.80 1.03 17.49
C ALA A 256 -24.21 -0.02 18.45
N ILE A 257 -22.96 -0.44 18.25
CA ILE A 257 -22.25 -1.36 19.15
C ILE A 257 -22.06 -0.73 20.53
N ASP A 258 -21.58 0.51 20.57
CA ASP A 258 -21.36 1.22 21.82
C ASP A 258 -22.66 1.41 22.63
N LYS A 259 -23.78 1.72 21.96
CA LYS A 259 -25.10 1.81 22.61
C LYS A 259 -25.54 0.48 23.24
N ARG A 260 -25.17 -0.66 22.66
CA ARG A 260 -25.49 -1.99 23.19
C ARG A 260 -24.57 -2.40 24.34
N ASN A 261 -23.26 -2.20 24.17
CA ASN A 261 -22.25 -2.86 25.02
C ASN A 261 -21.49 -1.88 25.94
N LYS A 262 -21.58 -0.57 25.72
CA LYS A 262 -20.91 0.52 26.48
C LYS A 262 -19.40 0.31 26.68
N LYS A 263 -18.71 -0.21 25.66
CA LYS A 263 -17.28 -0.57 25.71
C LYS A 263 -16.55 -0.30 24.40
N SER A 264 -17.09 0.57 23.54
CA SER A 264 -16.51 0.83 22.21
C SER A 264 -16.07 2.29 22.05
N GLU A 265 -15.94 3.04 23.15
CA GLU A 265 -15.42 4.41 23.12
C GLU A 265 -13.99 4.50 22.59
N SER A 266 -13.14 3.52 22.92
CA SER A 266 -11.80 3.43 22.34
C SER A 266 -11.85 3.22 20.83
N ASP A 267 -12.77 2.39 20.35
CA ASP A 267 -12.91 2.10 18.92
C ASP A 267 -13.45 3.32 18.18
N ILE A 268 -14.41 4.03 18.76
CA ILE A 268 -14.94 5.29 18.22
C ILE A 268 -13.86 6.37 18.18
N LEU A 269 -13.04 6.49 19.23
CA LEU A 269 -11.93 7.45 19.28
C LEU A 269 -10.93 7.16 18.16
N ASN A 270 -10.49 5.90 18.05
CA ASN A 270 -9.55 5.47 17.01
C ASN A 270 -10.16 5.65 15.62
N TYR A 271 -11.45 5.36 15.45
CA TYR A 271 -12.14 5.57 14.18
C TYR A 271 -12.27 7.05 13.83
N GLY A 272 -12.50 7.94 14.80
CA GLY A 272 -12.46 9.38 14.62
C GLY A 272 -11.12 9.87 14.07
N ILE A 273 -10.01 9.25 14.51
CA ILE A 273 -8.67 9.54 13.98
C ILE A 273 -8.54 9.04 12.53
N ILE A 274 -9.03 7.84 12.22
CA ILE A 274 -9.06 7.33 10.83
C ILE A 274 -9.88 8.25 9.92
N LEU A 275 -11.04 8.72 10.37
CA LEU A 275 -11.88 9.67 9.64
C LEU A 275 -11.10 10.97 9.38
N PHE A 276 -10.42 11.49 10.40
CA PHE A 276 -9.58 12.67 10.27
C PHE A 276 -8.43 12.49 9.24
N GLU A 277 -7.74 11.34 9.28
CA GLU A 277 -6.67 10.99 8.32
C GLU A 277 -7.20 10.86 6.88
N ASN A 278 -8.46 10.48 6.72
CA ASN A 278 -9.16 10.41 5.43
C ASN A 278 -9.85 11.74 5.05
N LEU A 279 -9.56 12.84 5.75
CA LEU A 279 -10.10 14.19 5.52
C LEU A 279 -11.62 14.32 5.75
N GLU A 280 -12.25 13.34 6.40
CA GLU A 280 -13.66 13.33 6.77
C GLU A 280 -13.89 14.10 8.07
N TYR A 281 -13.60 15.41 8.05
CA TYR A 281 -13.56 16.23 9.26
C TYR A 281 -14.87 16.29 10.03
N ASP A 282 -16.01 16.35 9.34
CA ASP A 282 -17.32 16.41 9.99
C ASP A 282 -17.66 15.10 10.69
N LEU A 283 -17.34 13.96 10.08
CA LEU A 283 -17.53 12.65 10.70
C LEU A 283 -16.60 12.46 11.89
N ALA A 284 -15.33 12.88 11.77
CA ALA A 284 -14.37 12.83 12.88
C ALA A 284 -14.85 13.65 14.07
N LEU A 285 -15.31 14.89 13.84
CA LEU A 285 -15.88 15.73 14.89
C LEU A 285 -17.11 15.10 15.53
N GLU A 286 -17.98 14.46 14.75
CA GLU A 286 -19.14 13.74 15.28
C GLU A 286 -18.73 12.57 16.19
N ALA A 287 -17.73 11.78 15.79
CA ALA A 287 -17.18 10.69 16.60
C ALA A 287 -16.64 11.19 17.95
N PHE A 288 -15.86 12.27 17.95
CA PHE A 288 -15.31 12.84 19.19
C PHE A 288 -16.40 13.49 20.05
N ASN A 289 -17.35 14.20 19.44
CA ASN A 289 -18.49 14.77 20.15
C ASN A 289 -19.36 13.69 20.81
N TYR A 290 -19.55 12.55 20.16
CA TYR A 290 -20.27 11.42 20.74
C TYR A 290 -19.64 10.96 22.07
N ILE A 291 -18.31 10.88 22.14
CA ILE A 291 -17.58 10.54 23.37
C ILE A 291 -17.70 11.65 24.41
N MET A 292 -17.48 12.91 24.01
CA MET A 292 -17.53 14.06 24.94
C MET A 292 -18.93 14.25 25.56
N ASN A 293 -19.99 13.96 24.82
CA ASN A 293 -21.37 14.04 25.29
C ASN A 293 -21.70 13.04 26.41
N LYS A 294 -20.83 12.05 26.68
CA LYS A 294 -20.96 11.13 27.81
C LYS A 294 -20.50 11.75 29.15
N GLY A 295 -19.91 12.95 29.12
CA GLY A 295 -19.51 13.72 30.30
C GLY A 295 -18.00 13.72 30.56
N THR A 296 -17.56 14.69 31.36
CA THR A 296 -16.14 14.94 31.68
C THR A 296 -15.46 13.83 32.48
N ASP A 297 -16.25 13.01 33.17
CA ASP A 297 -15.75 11.87 33.95
C ASP A 297 -15.41 10.65 33.07
N ASN A 298 -15.73 10.69 31.77
CA ASN A 298 -15.39 9.62 30.84
C ASN A 298 -13.88 9.55 30.61
N ALA A 299 -13.30 8.35 30.71
CA ALA A 299 -11.86 8.12 30.56
C ALA A 299 -11.28 8.60 29.20
N TYR A 300 -12.11 8.68 28.16
CA TYR A 300 -11.71 9.12 26.81
C TYR A 300 -12.09 10.58 26.52
N TYR A 301 -12.71 11.31 27.47
CA TYR A 301 -13.15 12.69 27.27
C TYR A 301 -12.00 13.60 26.83
N SER A 302 -10.89 13.60 27.58
CA SER A 302 -9.76 14.50 27.31
C SER A 302 -9.12 14.19 25.94
N SER A 303 -8.95 12.91 25.61
CA SER A 303 -8.43 12.50 24.30
C SER A 303 -9.36 12.93 23.16
N ALA A 304 -10.66 12.67 23.28
CA ALA A 304 -11.64 13.12 22.27
C ALA A 304 -11.66 14.64 22.13
N TYR A 305 -11.54 15.38 23.23
CA TYR A 305 -11.49 16.84 23.20
C TYR A 305 -10.24 17.36 22.48
N VAL A 306 -9.06 16.83 22.80
CA VAL A 306 -7.81 17.18 22.11
C VAL A 306 -7.89 16.86 20.62
N GLU A 307 -8.36 15.67 20.23
CA GLU A 307 -8.50 15.33 18.82
C GLU A 307 -9.54 16.19 18.10
N SER A 308 -10.66 16.54 18.75
CA SER A 308 -11.67 17.45 18.17
C SER A 308 -11.09 18.83 17.86
N LEU A 309 -10.24 19.36 18.74
CA LEU A 309 -9.55 20.64 18.54
C LEU A 309 -8.51 20.54 17.43
N ASN A 310 -7.80 19.41 17.34
CA ASN A 310 -6.86 19.14 16.26
C ASN A 310 -7.57 19.06 14.89
N VAL A 311 -8.72 18.37 14.81
CA VAL A 311 -9.55 18.34 13.60
C VAL A 311 -10.02 19.74 13.24
N LEU A 312 -10.53 20.50 14.20
CA LEU A 312 -10.98 21.87 13.95
C LEU A 312 -9.84 22.75 13.41
N TYR A 313 -8.66 22.63 14.01
CA TYR A 313 -7.46 23.34 13.57
C TYR A 313 -7.12 23.03 12.11
N VAL A 314 -6.99 21.74 11.76
CA VAL A 314 -6.65 21.34 10.38
C VAL A 314 -7.77 21.67 9.40
N LYS A 315 -9.05 21.46 9.78
CA LYS A 315 -10.21 21.79 8.97
C LYS A 315 -10.23 23.28 8.60
N THR A 316 -9.97 24.17 9.56
CA THR A 316 -9.91 25.62 9.30
C THR A 316 -8.76 25.98 8.38
N LEU A 317 -7.58 25.37 8.57
CA LEU A 317 -6.41 25.65 7.72
C LEU A 317 -6.54 25.12 6.29
N ASN A 318 -7.33 24.08 6.08
CA ASN A 318 -7.59 23.50 4.76
C ASN A 318 -8.73 24.17 3.99
N GLN A 319 -9.33 25.24 4.54
CA GLN A 319 -10.24 26.09 3.78
C GLN A 319 -9.46 26.87 2.72
N GLU A 320 -10.09 27.15 1.56
CA GLU A 320 -9.43 27.84 0.45
C GLU A 320 -8.89 29.23 0.84
N LYS A 321 -9.57 29.91 1.78
CA LYS A 321 -9.14 31.22 2.30
C LYS A 321 -9.70 31.49 3.70
N PRO A 322 -9.10 30.94 4.78
CA PRO A 322 -9.55 31.24 6.14
C PRO A 322 -9.34 32.73 6.44
N SER A 323 -10.36 33.38 6.99
CA SER A 323 -10.27 34.79 7.36
C SER A 323 -9.38 34.96 8.60
N LYS A 324 -8.74 36.13 8.71
CA LYS A 324 -7.93 36.46 9.89
C LYS A 324 -8.75 36.40 11.19
N ASP A 325 -10.05 36.72 11.11
CA ASP A 325 -10.96 36.65 12.26
C ASP A 325 -11.21 35.20 12.70
N GLU A 326 -11.54 34.31 11.76
CA GLU A 326 -11.72 32.86 12.05
C GLU A 326 -10.46 32.23 12.66
N LEU A 327 -9.29 32.57 12.12
CA LEU A 327 -8.00 32.12 12.65
C LEU A 327 -7.76 32.63 14.07
N THR A 328 -8.13 33.87 14.35
CA THR A 328 -8.02 34.48 15.69
C THR A 328 -8.99 33.82 16.69
N GLN A 329 -10.23 33.57 16.28
CA GLN A 329 -11.22 32.88 17.10
C GLN A 329 -10.78 31.45 17.42
N LEU A 330 -10.26 30.72 16.43
CA LEU A 330 -9.70 29.39 16.62
C LEU A 330 -8.53 29.41 17.61
N ARG A 331 -7.59 30.34 17.43
CA ARG A 331 -6.45 30.52 18.34
C ARG A 331 -6.91 30.74 19.78
N ASN A 332 -7.87 31.62 20.00
CA ASN A 332 -8.42 31.91 21.33
C ASN A 332 -9.06 30.66 21.96
N LYS A 333 -9.84 29.91 21.18
CA LYS A 333 -10.44 28.64 21.62
C LYS A 333 -9.38 27.61 22.04
N LEU A 334 -8.30 27.48 21.25
CA LEU A 334 -7.18 26.60 21.58
C LEU A 334 -6.50 27.05 22.89
N GLU A 335 -6.27 28.34 23.06
CA GLU A 335 -5.66 28.90 24.26
C GLU A 335 -6.52 28.66 25.52
N GLU A 336 -7.84 28.83 25.41
CA GLU A 336 -8.77 28.53 26.51
C GLU A 336 -8.74 27.06 26.91
N SER A 337 -8.60 26.14 25.95
CA SER A 337 -8.53 24.70 26.22
C SER A 337 -7.32 24.31 27.08
N LEU A 338 -6.22 25.08 27.02
CA LEU A 338 -5.03 24.85 27.86
C LEU A 338 -5.31 25.03 29.36
N LYS A 339 -6.39 25.72 29.75
CA LYS A 339 -6.76 25.95 31.15
C LYS A 339 -7.45 24.73 31.78
N VAL A 340 -8.09 23.91 30.96
CA VAL A 340 -8.88 22.75 31.41
C VAL A 340 -8.19 21.41 31.14
N LEU A 341 -7.35 21.33 30.12
CA LEU A 341 -6.66 20.09 29.74
C LEU A 341 -5.51 19.75 30.70
N PRO A 342 -5.28 18.44 30.99
CA PRO A 342 -4.08 18.01 31.70
C PRO A 342 -2.81 18.46 30.96
N ARG A 343 -1.84 19.02 31.69
CA ARG A 343 -0.61 19.59 31.08
C ARG A 343 0.14 18.64 30.14
N LYS A 344 0.08 17.33 30.36
CA LYS A 344 0.77 16.34 29.51
C LYS A 344 0.07 16.11 28.16
N GLU A 345 -1.20 16.48 28.04
CA GLU A 345 -2.04 16.25 26.86
C GLU A 345 -2.14 17.49 25.95
N THR A 346 -1.55 18.62 26.37
CA THR A 346 -1.67 19.89 25.65
C THR A 346 -0.74 20.03 24.43
N TYR A 347 0.08 19.03 24.12
CA TYR A 347 1.10 19.11 23.06
C TYR A 347 0.53 19.55 21.71
N LYS A 348 -0.50 18.86 21.21
CA LYS A 348 -1.12 19.15 19.90
C LYS A 348 -1.69 20.57 19.86
N ILE A 349 -2.28 21.02 20.96
CA ILE A 349 -2.88 22.35 21.10
C ILE A 349 -1.80 23.44 21.07
N ILE A 350 -0.71 23.24 21.81
CA ILE A 350 0.43 24.17 21.83
C ILE A 350 1.07 24.26 20.46
N TYR A 351 1.30 23.13 19.80
CA TYR A 351 1.83 23.08 18.44
C TYR A 351 0.94 23.90 17.49
N ALA A 352 -0.39 23.69 17.55
CA ALA A 352 -1.35 24.42 16.72
C ALA A 352 -1.32 25.93 16.99
N ILE A 353 -1.28 26.37 18.25
CA ILE A 353 -1.21 27.80 18.61
C ILE A 353 0.08 28.43 18.06
N ILE A 354 1.23 27.79 18.26
CA ILE A 354 2.53 28.26 17.78
C ILE A 354 2.52 28.38 16.25
N ASN A 355 1.99 27.37 15.56
CA ASN A 355 1.92 27.38 14.10
C ASN A 355 0.97 28.46 13.56
N LEU A 356 -0.21 28.63 14.17
CA LEU A 356 -1.14 29.73 13.84
C LEU A 356 -0.49 31.09 14.00
N ASP A 357 0.15 31.32 15.14
CA ASP A 357 0.82 32.58 15.43
C ASP A 357 1.89 32.89 14.40
N ALA A 358 2.77 31.95 14.10
CA ALA A 358 3.90 32.19 13.19
C ALA A 358 3.50 32.25 11.72
N PHE A 359 2.77 31.24 11.20
CA PHE A 359 2.58 31.07 9.76
C PHE A 359 1.34 31.77 9.21
N TYR A 360 0.41 32.16 10.07
CA TYR A 360 -0.88 32.71 9.62
C TYR A 360 -1.19 34.09 10.21
N LEU A 361 -0.80 34.37 11.45
CA LEU A 361 -1.09 35.63 12.13
C LEU A 361 0.10 36.61 12.17
N ASN A 362 1.30 36.15 11.79
CA ASN A 362 2.57 36.91 11.84
C ASN A 362 2.96 37.38 13.26
N ASN A 363 2.56 36.62 14.29
CA ASN A 363 2.86 36.88 15.70
C ASN A 363 4.11 36.09 16.16
N TYR A 364 5.26 36.34 15.53
CA TYR A 364 6.48 35.55 15.76
C TYR A 364 6.94 35.53 17.23
N ASP A 365 6.93 36.69 17.91
CA ASP A 365 7.37 36.78 19.31
C ASP A 365 6.51 35.91 20.25
N SER A 366 5.18 35.90 20.03
CA SER A 366 4.26 35.04 20.78
C SER A 366 4.58 33.57 20.55
N ALA A 367 4.78 33.18 19.29
CA ALA A 367 5.09 31.81 18.90
C ALA A 367 6.41 31.32 19.51
N ILE A 368 7.48 32.13 19.42
CA ILE A 368 8.80 31.83 19.98
C ILE A 368 8.72 31.67 21.49
N ASN A 369 8.11 32.63 22.19
CA ASN A 369 7.99 32.59 23.65
C ASN A 369 7.24 31.35 24.14
N LEU A 370 6.13 30.99 23.47
CA LEU A 370 5.35 29.80 23.84
C LEU A 370 6.11 28.50 23.54
N ALA A 371 6.83 28.44 22.42
CA ALA A 371 7.66 27.29 22.05
C ALA A 371 8.80 27.06 23.06
N VAL A 372 9.60 28.10 23.33
CA VAL A 372 10.72 28.05 24.29
C VAL A 372 10.24 27.61 25.66
N LYS A 373 9.20 28.28 26.20
CA LYS A 373 8.62 27.92 27.51
C LYS A 373 8.14 26.47 27.56
N SER A 374 7.53 25.99 26.46
CA SER A 374 7.00 24.63 26.38
C SER A 374 8.08 23.56 26.29
N ILE A 375 9.23 23.89 25.66
CA ILE A 375 10.41 23.02 25.58
C ILE A 375 11.10 22.96 26.95
N GLU A 376 11.25 24.09 27.65
CA GLU A 376 11.90 24.18 28.96
C GLU A 376 11.11 23.51 30.09
N ASP A 377 9.78 23.49 30.01
CA ASP A 377 8.90 22.85 31.00
C ASP A 377 9.10 21.32 31.08
N ASN A 378 9.79 20.69 30.11
CA ASN A 378 10.14 19.26 30.09
C ASN A 378 8.96 18.30 30.36
N ARG A 379 7.74 18.73 30.04
CA ARG A 379 6.48 17.98 30.27
C ARG A 379 6.12 17.00 29.15
N PHE A 380 6.75 17.14 27.99
CA PHE A 380 6.46 16.34 26.79
C PHE A 380 7.50 15.23 26.61
N ILE A 381 7.10 14.17 25.90
CA ILE A 381 8.02 13.11 25.51
C ILE A 381 9.07 13.66 24.53
N THR A 382 10.22 13.01 24.43
CA THR A 382 11.36 13.49 23.61
C THR A 382 10.96 13.84 22.17
N GLU A 383 10.14 13.00 21.52
CA GLU A 383 9.73 13.23 20.13
C GLU A 383 8.91 14.51 19.96
N GLN A 384 8.00 14.78 20.89
CA GLN A 384 7.19 15.99 20.93
C GLN A 384 8.06 17.23 21.17
N THR A 385 9.01 17.15 22.11
CA THR A 385 9.95 18.24 22.39
C THR A 385 10.83 18.56 21.18
N LEU A 386 11.35 17.55 20.49
CA LEU A 386 12.15 17.73 19.27
C LEU A 386 11.31 18.32 18.13
N THR A 387 10.05 17.91 18.01
CA THR A 387 9.12 18.48 17.02
C THR A 387 8.83 19.96 17.29
N LEU A 388 8.66 20.36 18.56
CA LEU A 388 8.55 21.78 18.93
C LEU A 388 9.84 22.55 18.66
N LYS A 389 11.01 21.94 18.88
CA LYS A 389 12.30 22.56 18.53
C LYS A 389 12.45 22.76 17.02
N LEU A 390 12.00 21.83 16.19
CA LEU A 390 11.97 22.03 14.74
C LEU A 390 11.06 23.17 14.33
N LEU A 391 9.85 23.21 14.89
CA LEU A 391 8.92 24.31 14.63
C LEU A 391 9.53 25.65 15.08
N LEU A 392 10.21 25.69 16.22
CA LEU A 392 10.93 26.87 16.69
C LEU A 392 12.04 27.30 15.71
N ALA A 393 12.80 26.34 15.16
CA ALA A 393 13.81 26.63 14.15
C ALA A 393 13.21 27.22 12.86
N ASP A 394 12.05 26.71 12.41
CA ASP A 394 11.32 27.30 11.28
C ASP A 394 10.95 28.76 11.59
N ILE A 395 10.47 29.02 12.81
CA ILE A 395 10.00 30.34 13.22
C ILE A 395 11.16 31.33 13.34
N TYR A 396 12.30 30.90 13.90
CA TYR A 396 13.50 31.74 13.88
C TYR A 396 13.91 32.13 12.47
N PHE A 397 13.80 31.21 11.53
CA PHE A 397 14.09 31.52 10.13
C PHE A 397 13.08 32.49 9.52
N LEU A 398 11.78 32.32 9.82
CA LEU A 398 10.72 33.24 9.39
C LEU A 398 10.88 34.65 9.98
N SER A 399 11.36 34.75 11.22
CA SER A 399 11.63 36.02 11.90
C SER A 399 13.02 36.59 11.56
N GLU A 400 13.63 36.14 10.46
CA GLU A 400 14.95 36.57 9.94
C GLU A 400 16.14 36.29 10.89
N ASN A 401 15.94 35.44 11.91
CA ASN A 401 16.98 35.03 12.84
C ASN A 401 17.68 33.74 12.39
N THR A 402 18.42 33.85 11.28
CA THR A 402 19.01 32.71 10.56
C THR A 402 20.00 31.90 11.41
N TRP A 403 20.78 32.54 12.28
CA TRP A 403 21.78 31.86 13.10
C TRP A 403 21.11 30.93 14.12
N GLU A 404 20.11 31.43 14.82
CA GLU A 404 19.32 30.69 15.80
C GLU A 404 18.56 29.54 15.15
N ALA A 405 18.04 29.74 13.93
CA ALA A 405 17.43 28.68 13.15
C ALA A 405 18.42 27.53 12.85
N ILE A 406 19.60 27.85 12.28
CA ILE A 406 20.64 26.85 11.97
C ILE A 406 21.05 26.08 13.22
N LEU A 407 21.30 26.80 14.33
CA LEU A 407 21.69 26.18 15.59
C LEU A 407 20.61 25.23 16.10
N THR A 408 19.34 25.68 16.10
CA THR A 408 18.22 24.88 16.60
C THR A 408 18.00 23.62 15.75
N TYR A 409 18.11 23.71 14.41
CA TYR A 409 18.09 22.52 13.56
C TYR A 409 19.23 21.55 13.88
N ALA A 410 20.46 22.06 14.05
CA ALA A 410 21.61 21.24 14.39
C ALA A 410 21.47 20.56 15.76
N GLU A 411 20.82 21.20 16.73
CA GLU A 411 20.49 20.57 18.01
C GLU A 411 19.54 19.38 17.85
N VAL A 412 18.49 19.51 17.04
CA VAL A 412 17.54 18.41 16.81
C VAL A 412 18.22 17.26 16.06
N GLU A 413 18.98 17.56 15.01
CA GLU A 413 19.77 16.57 14.28
C GLU A 413 20.70 15.79 15.21
N LYS A 414 21.46 16.51 16.06
CA LYS A 414 22.39 15.89 17.01
C LYS A 414 21.68 15.06 18.08
N ALA A 415 20.49 15.46 18.50
CA ALA A 415 19.70 14.73 19.51
C ALA A 415 19.11 13.42 18.96
N ALA A 416 18.92 13.30 17.64
CA ALA A 416 18.21 12.18 17.03
C ALA A 416 18.78 11.76 15.65
N PRO A 417 20.09 11.49 15.51
CA PRO A 417 20.77 11.40 14.21
C PRO A 417 20.23 10.29 13.29
N GLU A 418 19.82 9.16 13.87
CA GLU A 418 19.31 7.98 13.15
C GLU A 418 17.78 7.87 13.17
N ARG A 419 17.07 8.88 13.69
CA ARG A 419 15.61 8.89 13.76
C ARG A 419 15.04 9.77 12.65
N PRO A 420 13.80 9.50 12.18
CA PRO A 420 13.13 10.33 11.18
C PRO A 420 13.16 11.83 11.49
N ILE A 421 12.93 12.23 12.76
CA ILE A 421 12.94 13.64 13.17
C ILE A 421 14.31 14.31 13.02
N GLY A 422 15.43 13.59 13.20
CA GLY A 422 16.76 14.13 12.97
C GLY A 422 17.13 14.22 11.50
N HIS A 423 16.65 13.26 10.69
CA HIS A 423 16.74 13.37 9.24
C HIS A 423 15.95 14.58 8.72
N GLU A 424 14.76 14.84 9.29
CA GLU A 424 13.93 16.00 8.96
C GLU A 424 14.64 17.30 9.33
N ALA A 425 15.26 17.35 10.52
CA ALA A 425 16.08 18.48 10.95
C ALA A 425 17.20 18.78 9.95
N ARG A 426 17.91 17.75 9.52
CA ARG A 426 18.99 17.86 8.55
C ARG A 426 18.51 18.34 7.19
N PHE A 427 17.35 17.84 6.73
CA PHE A 427 16.74 18.27 5.48
C PHE A 427 16.31 19.74 5.53
N ARG A 428 15.61 20.17 6.59
CA ARG A 428 15.22 21.58 6.78
C ARG A 428 16.43 22.52 6.88
N LYS A 429 17.49 22.06 7.54
CA LYS A 429 18.77 22.78 7.58
C LYS A 429 19.37 22.94 6.17
N ALA A 430 19.33 21.90 5.33
CA ALA A 430 19.77 21.99 3.93
C ALA A 430 18.88 22.94 3.11
N LYS A 431 17.55 22.90 3.31
CA LYS A 431 16.61 23.86 2.70
C LYS A 431 16.91 25.30 3.09
N LEU A 432 17.23 25.56 4.36
CA LEU A 432 17.63 26.90 4.81
C LEU A 432 18.86 27.40 4.04
N ALA A 433 19.87 26.55 3.87
CA ALA A 433 21.03 26.91 3.05
C ALA A 433 20.67 27.18 1.59
N TYR A 434 19.79 26.37 1.01
CA TYR A 434 19.24 26.61 -0.32
C TYR A 434 18.55 27.98 -0.41
N TYR A 435 17.65 28.31 0.51
CA TYR A 435 16.94 29.59 0.57
C TYR A 435 17.86 30.81 0.76
N THR A 436 19.03 30.61 1.36
CA THR A 436 20.04 31.65 1.58
C THR A 436 21.11 31.69 0.48
N GLY A 437 20.96 30.90 -0.59
CA GLY A 437 21.88 30.87 -1.73
C GLY A 437 23.17 30.06 -1.51
N GLN A 438 23.27 29.30 -0.42
CA GLN A 438 24.43 28.46 -0.10
C GLN A 438 24.32 27.08 -0.80
N PHE A 439 24.16 27.07 -2.13
CA PHE A 439 23.80 25.88 -2.91
C PHE A 439 24.80 24.73 -2.76
N LYS A 440 26.11 25.00 -2.76
CA LYS A 440 27.15 23.96 -2.55
C LYS A 440 27.01 23.27 -1.20
N TRP A 441 26.69 24.04 -0.15
CA TRP A 441 26.53 23.49 1.18
C TRP A 441 25.21 22.71 1.30
N ALA A 442 24.12 23.24 0.73
CA ALA A 442 22.85 22.53 0.63
C ALA A 442 23.03 21.18 -0.08
N GLN A 443 23.71 21.16 -1.23
CA GLN A 443 24.01 19.96 -2.01
C GLN A 443 24.79 18.92 -1.18
N ALA A 444 25.85 19.35 -0.48
CA ALA A 444 26.63 18.46 0.38
C ALA A 444 25.81 17.84 1.52
N GLN A 445 24.82 18.56 2.07
CA GLN A 445 23.91 17.99 3.09
C GLN A 445 22.92 17.00 2.47
N LEU A 446 22.37 17.31 1.30
CA LEU A 446 21.39 16.48 0.60
C LEU A 446 22.00 15.17 0.08
N ASP A 447 23.24 15.17 -0.37
CA ASP A 447 23.93 13.96 -0.83
C ASP A 447 24.07 12.90 0.28
N VAL A 448 24.24 13.33 1.54
CA VAL A 448 24.25 12.40 2.67
C VAL A 448 22.85 11.87 2.98
N LEU A 449 21.81 12.69 2.81
CA LEU A 449 20.42 12.26 3.02
C LEU A 449 19.95 11.26 1.97
N LYS A 450 20.38 11.42 0.71
CA LYS A 450 20.12 10.46 -0.39
C LYS A 450 20.70 9.08 -0.13
N ALA A 451 21.81 9.01 0.62
CA ALA A 451 22.43 7.75 1.01
C ALA A 451 21.75 7.09 2.23
N SER A 452 20.82 7.78 2.91
CA SER A 452 20.08 7.23 4.05
C SER A 452 18.92 6.34 3.58
N THR A 453 18.70 5.22 4.27
CA THR A 453 17.73 4.17 3.89
C THR A 453 16.27 4.50 4.23
N SER A 454 15.99 5.65 4.89
CA SER A 454 14.62 6.02 5.25
C SER A 454 13.86 6.61 4.06
N LYS A 455 12.82 5.91 3.57
CA LYS A 455 12.03 6.32 2.40
C LYS A 455 11.33 7.67 2.51
N LEU A 456 11.06 8.17 3.73
CA LEU A 456 10.19 9.34 3.94
C LEU A 456 10.82 10.67 3.52
N ILE A 457 12.13 10.85 3.73
CA ILE A 457 12.83 12.13 3.45
C ILE A 457 13.78 12.00 2.26
N ALA A 458 14.18 10.77 1.91
CA ALA A 458 15.10 10.53 0.80
C ALA A 458 14.56 11.05 -0.54
N ASN A 459 13.24 10.96 -0.76
CA ASN A 459 12.61 11.44 -1.99
C ASN A 459 12.64 12.98 -2.08
N ASP A 460 12.19 13.68 -1.05
CA ASP A 460 12.20 15.16 -1.00
C ASP A 460 13.64 15.71 -1.07
N ALA A 461 14.58 15.03 -0.40
CA ALA A 461 16.00 15.38 -0.47
C ALA A 461 16.60 15.12 -1.86
N MET A 462 16.15 14.05 -2.53
CA MET A 462 16.57 13.73 -3.90
C MET A 462 16.01 14.75 -4.89
N GLU A 463 14.74 15.13 -4.79
CA GLU A 463 14.11 16.15 -5.64
C GLU A 463 14.85 17.49 -5.51
N LEU A 464 15.06 17.98 -4.29
CA LEU A 464 15.80 19.23 -4.09
C LEU A 464 17.26 19.13 -4.55
N SER A 465 17.91 17.98 -4.35
CA SER A 465 19.27 17.76 -4.85
C SER A 465 19.34 17.75 -6.38
N MET A 466 18.37 17.15 -7.05
CA MET A 466 18.32 17.11 -8.51
C MET A 466 18.07 18.52 -9.04
N PHE A 467 17.06 19.21 -8.51
CA PHE A 467 16.81 20.61 -8.82
C PHE A 467 18.07 21.48 -8.68
N ILE A 468 18.80 21.35 -7.56
CA ILE A 468 20.04 22.10 -7.36
C ILE A 468 21.10 21.71 -8.40
N SER A 469 21.30 20.41 -8.63
CA SER A 469 22.35 19.95 -9.56
C SER A 469 22.10 20.36 -11.00
N ASP A 470 20.84 20.29 -11.43
CA ASP A 470 20.40 20.56 -12.80
C ASP A 470 20.43 22.06 -13.11
N ASN A 471 20.15 22.91 -12.12
CA ASN A 471 20.03 24.36 -12.31
C ASN A 471 21.25 25.19 -11.85
N TYR A 472 22.09 24.66 -10.96
CA TYR A 472 23.22 25.42 -10.38
C TYR A 472 24.32 25.78 -11.39
N ASN A 473 24.50 24.98 -12.45
CA ASN A 473 25.56 25.20 -13.45
C ASN A 473 25.05 25.72 -14.80
N LEU A 474 23.78 26.12 -14.91
CA LEU A 474 23.19 26.56 -16.19
C LEU A 474 23.70 27.94 -16.63
N ASP A 475 24.01 28.81 -15.67
CA ASP A 475 24.47 30.18 -15.92
C ASP A 475 25.88 30.42 -15.36
N THR A 476 26.59 31.40 -15.92
CA THR A 476 27.84 31.91 -15.34
C THR A 476 27.64 32.70 -14.05
N THR A 477 26.39 33.11 -13.77
CA THR A 477 25.98 33.82 -12.55
C THR A 477 24.87 33.05 -11.84
N GLU A 478 24.98 32.87 -10.53
CA GLU A 478 23.99 32.17 -9.68
C GLU A 478 22.67 32.96 -9.48
N THR A 479 22.50 34.09 -10.17
CA THR A 479 21.44 35.08 -9.95
C THR A 479 20.03 34.49 -10.10
N THR A 480 19.76 33.78 -11.20
CA THR A 480 18.44 33.20 -11.50
C THR A 480 18.03 32.20 -10.41
N MET A 481 18.98 31.38 -9.97
CA MET A 481 18.78 30.39 -8.92
C MET A 481 18.57 31.04 -7.54
N GLN A 482 19.25 32.14 -7.24
CA GLN A 482 19.04 32.90 -5.99
C GLN A 482 17.64 33.53 -5.95
N ILE A 483 17.18 34.12 -7.06
CA ILE A 483 15.81 34.66 -7.15
C ILE A 483 14.79 33.54 -6.94
N PHE A 484 14.99 32.39 -7.60
CA PHE A 484 14.11 31.24 -7.48
C PHE A 484 14.07 30.70 -6.05
N ALA A 485 15.23 30.46 -5.42
CA ALA A 485 15.30 29.97 -4.05
C ALA A 485 14.65 30.95 -3.05
N ARG A 486 14.77 32.25 -3.29
CA ARG A 486 14.07 33.27 -2.50
C ARG A 486 12.56 33.23 -2.72
N ALA A 487 12.09 32.97 -3.94
CA ALA A 487 10.68 32.76 -4.21
C ALA A 487 10.15 31.50 -3.49
N ASP A 488 10.88 30.39 -3.50
CA ASP A 488 10.50 29.17 -2.75
C ASP A 488 10.45 29.42 -1.23
N PHE A 489 11.32 30.29 -0.69
CA PHE A 489 11.20 30.75 0.70
C PHE A 489 9.90 31.54 0.94
N TYR A 490 9.51 32.42 0.01
CA TYR A 490 8.24 33.14 0.10
C TYR A 490 7.03 32.21 -0.01
N ILE A 491 7.12 31.12 -0.79
CA ILE A 491 6.09 30.07 -0.84
C ILE A 491 6.00 29.36 0.52
N PHE A 492 7.14 28.94 1.07
CA PHE A 492 7.22 28.29 2.38
C PHE A 492 6.63 29.17 3.50
N SER A 493 6.89 30.47 3.46
CA SER A 493 6.38 31.46 4.42
C SER A 493 4.97 31.99 4.08
N LYS A 494 4.28 31.41 3.08
CA LYS A 494 2.95 31.81 2.60
C LYS A 494 2.84 33.27 2.12
N GLN A 495 3.95 33.92 1.81
CA GLN A 495 4.03 35.27 1.25
C GLN A 495 3.92 35.23 -0.28
N TYR A 496 2.78 34.73 -0.78
CA TYR A 496 2.58 34.40 -2.19
C TYR A 496 2.78 35.56 -3.17
N GLU A 497 2.43 36.78 -2.77
CA GLU A 497 2.63 37.98 -3.60
C GLU A 497 4.10 38.26 -3.88
N ARG A 498 4.97 38.09 -2.88
CA ARG A 498 6.43 38.23 -3.03
C ARG A 498 7.02 37.08 -3.83
N ALA A 499 6.48 35.87 -3.66
CA ALA A 499 6.86 34.72 -4.47
C ALA A 499 6.59 34.97 -5.96
N PHE A 500 5.37 35.43 -6.31
CA PHE A 500 5.04 35.79 -7.69
C PHE A 500 5.97 36.85 -8.26
N ALA A 501 6.25 37.94 -7.53
CA ALA A 501 7.16 38.98 -8.00
C ALA A 501 8.57 38.44 -8.34
N GLY A 502 9.10 37.53 -7.53
CA GLY A 502 10.39 36.88 -7.82
C GLY A 502 10.30 35.98 -9.05
N LEU A 503 9.29 35.12 -9.12
CA LEU A 503 9.08 34.18 -10.23
C LEU A 503 8.81 34.89 -11.56
N ASP A 504 8.02 35.96 -11.57
CA ASP A 504 7.75 36.78 -12.74
C ASP A 504 9.02 37.45 -13.26
N SER A 505 9.88 37.94 -12.36
CA SER A 505 11.14 38.57 -12.76
C SER A 505 12.07 37.62 -13.52
N ILE A 506 12.06 36.32 -13.20
CA ILE A 506 12.84 35.30 -13.94
C ILE A 506 12.34 35.17 -15.37
N VAL A 507 11.03 35.10 -15.57
CA VAL A 507 10.42 34.98 -16.91
C VAL A 507 10.67 36.23 -17.76
N GLU A 508 10.61 37.42 -17.15
CA GLU A 508 10.82 38.69 -17.86
C GLU A 508 12.29 38.91 -18.25
N LEU A 509 13.22 38.65 -17.33
CA LEU A 509 14.65 38.91 -17.53
C LEU A 509 15.37 37.77 -18.26
N TYR A 510 14.87 36.53 -18.13
CA TYR A 510 15.53 35.32 -18.64
C TYR A 510 14.53 34.35 -19.33
N PRO A 511 13.78 34.78 -20.36
CA PRO A 511 12.65 34.03 -20.92
C PRO A 511 12.97 32.65 -21.54
N ASN A 512 14.24 32.37 -21.84
CA ASN A 512 14.69 31.10 -22.42
C ASN A 512 15.52 30.25 -21.43
N HIS A 513 15.53 30.60 -20.15
CA HIS A 513 16.28 29.84 -19.14
C HIS A 513 15.65 28.46 -18.92
N GLY A 514 16.47 27.46 -18.57
CA GLY A 514 15.99 26.12 -18.21
C GLY A 514 15.20 26.03 -16.90
N LEU A 515 14.91 27.16 -16.23
CA LEU A 515 14.14 27.22 -14.97
C LEU A 515 12.68 27.58 -15.21
N ILE A 516 12.28 27.81 -16.46
CA ILE A 516 10.95 28.35 -16.76
C ILE A 516 9.85 27.34 -16.44
N ASP A 517 10.09 26.05 -16.66
CA ASP A 517 9.19 24.97 -16.26
C ASP A 517 9.04 24.87 -14.74
N ASP A 518 10.13 24.96 -13.98
CA ASP A 518 10.13 25.06 -12.52
C ASP A 518 9.32 26.28 -12.04
N VAL A 519 9.51 27.44 -12.69
CA VAL A 519 8.77 28.67 -12.38
C VAL A 519 7.27 28.48 -12.60
N LEU A 520 6.87 27.89 -13.73
CA LEU A 520 5.48 27.60 -14.03
C LEU A 520 4.89 26.61 -13.01
N TYR A 521 5.64 25.57 -12.67
CA TYR A 521 5.23 24.58 -11.67
C TYR A 521 4.99 25.23 -10.30
N ARG A 522 5.91 26.08 -9.83
CA ARG A 522 5.75 26.84 -8.56
C ARG A 522 4.57 27.80 -8.58
N LYS A 523 4.31 28.48 -9.71
CA LYS A 523 3.11 29.31 -9.87
C LYS A 523 1.84 28.45 -9.75
N GLY A 524 1.84 27.27 -10.34
CA GLY A 524 0.80 26.27 -10.16
C GLY A 524 0.57 25.91 -8.68
N GLU A 525 1.65 25.64 -7.94
CA GLU A 525 1.59 25.32 -6.50
C GLU A 525 1.02 26.46 -5.66
N ILE A 526 1.42 27.69 -5.94
CA ILE A 526 0.86 28.87 -5.28
C ILE A 526 -0.64 28.99 -5.56
N TYR A 527 -1.05 28.90 -6.84
CA TYR A 527 -2.46 29.02 -7.22
C TYR A 527 -3.30 27.88 -6.62
N GLN A 528 -2.75 26.66 -6.56
CA GLN A 528 -3.40 25.53 -5.90
C GLN A 528 -3.56 25.77 -4.40
N ALA A 529 -2.54 26.32 -3.74
CA ALA A 529 -2.56 26.61 -2.30
C ALA A 529 -3.59 27.69 -1.92
N ILE A 530 -3.89 28.63 -2.81
CA ILE A 530 -4.94 29.66 -2.61
C ILE A 530 -6.32 29.23 -3.14
N GLY A 531 -6.49 27.97 -3.55
CA GLY A 531 -7.75 27.41 -4.02
C GLY A 531 -8.14 27.79 -5.46
N ASN A 532 -7.28 28.48 -6.22
CA ASN A 532 -7.56 28.81 -7.62
C ASN A 532 -7.12 27.65 -8.53
N TYR A 533 -7.92 26.60 -8.55
CA TYR A 533 -7.62 25.38 -9.29
C TYR A 533 -7.61 25.59 -10.81
N GLU A 534 -8.36 26.56 -11.35
CA GLU A 534 -8.34 26.88 -12.78
C GLU A 534 -6.95 27.36 -13.20
N LYS A 535 -6.41 28.39 -12.54
CA LYS A 535 -5.06 28.90 -12.86
C LYS A 535 -3.99 27.86 -12.55
N ALA A 536 -4.11 27.15 -11.42
CA ALA A 536 -3.18 26.08 -11.09
C ALA A 536 -3.13 25.02 -12.19
N SER A 537 -4.30 24.55 -12.64
CA SER A 537 -4.42 23.57 -13.72
C SER A 537 -3.82 24.10 -15.03
N SER A 538 -3.98 25.39 -15.34
CA SER A 538 -3.39 26.00 -16.53
C SER A 538 -1.86 25.92 -16.51
N TYR A 539 -1.23 26.27 -15.39
CA TYR A 539 0.23 26.21 -15.24
C TYR A 539 0.74 24.77 -15.28
N TYR A 540 0.11 23.86 -14.54
CA TYR A 540 0.51 22.45 -14.56
C TYR A 540 0.33 21.81 -15.93
N ASN A 541 -0.76 22.11 -16.65
CA ASN A 541 -0.94 21.62 -18.00
C ASN A 541 0.14 22.16 -18.93
N GLN A 542 0.50 23.44 -18.81
CA GLN A 542 1.56 24.03 -19.62
C GLN A 542 2.89 23.30 -19.44
N VAL A 543 3.26 22.96 -18.19
CA VAL A 543 4.44 22.14 -17.89
C VAL A 543 4.29 20.75 -18.52
N ALA A 544 3.17 20.07 -18.25
CA ALA A 544 2.91 18.70 -18.72
C ALA A 544 2.80 18.56 -20.24
N THR A 545 2.55 19.63 -20.99
CA THR A 545 2.48 19.62 -22.47
C THR A 545 3.74 20.16 -23.13
N THR A 546 4.37 21.18 -22.54
CA THR A 546 5.50 21.89 -23.18
C THR A 546 6.84 21.30 -22.76
N TYR A 547 6.93 20.88 -21.49
CA TYR A 547 8.15 20.37 -20.84
C TYR A 547 7.95 18.92 -20.39
N TYR A 548 7.13 18.15 -21.14
CA TYR A 548 6.76 16.76 -20.81
C TYR A 548 7.95 15.80 -20.73
N TYR A 549 9.07 16.16 -21.37
CA TYR A 549 10.32 15.39 -21.41
C TYR A 549 11.23 15.69 -20.21
N ASP A 550 10.95 16.76 -19.46
CA ASP A 550 11.72 17.17 -18.30
C ASP A 550 11.31 16.40 -17.04
N ILE A 551 12.10 16.51 -15.98
CA ILE A 551 11.93 15.81 -14.69
C ILE A 551 10.57 16.12 -14.07
N LEU A 552 9.97 17.28 -14.35
CA LEU A 552 8.67 17.69 -13.81
C LEU A 552 7.46 17.21 -14.62
N GLY A 553 7.65 16.55 -15.78
CA GLY A 553 6.54 16.22 -16.68
C GLY A 553 5.46 15.34 -16.04
N ASP A 554 5.86 14.31 -15.28
CA ASP A 554 4.96 13.42 -14.56
C ASP A 554 4.36 14.10 -13.31
N ASN A 555 5.16 14.86 -12.56
CA ASN A 555 4.71 15.67 -11.42
C ASN A 555 3.58 16.62 -11.83
N ALA A 556 3.80 17.38 -12.91
CA ALA A 556 2.85 18.34 -13.43
C ALA A 556 1.58 17.67 -13.95
N LEU A 557 1.70 16.54 -14.66
CA LEU A 557 0.54 15.79 -15.15
C LEU A 557 -0.33 15.26 -13.99
N PHE A 558 0.30 14.77 -12.91
CA PHE A 558 -0.42 14.35 -11.72
C PHE A 558 -1.13 15.52 -11.04
N LYS A 559 -0.45 16.65 -10.83
CA LYS A 559 -1.05 17.86 -10.23
C LYS A 559 -2.18 18.43 -11.08
N TYR A 560 -2.02 18.44 -12.40
CA TYR A 560 -3.08 18.81 -13.34
C TYR A 560 -4.33 17.94 -13.15
N ALA A 561 -4.18 16.61 -13.09
CA ALA A 561 -5.29 15.68 -12.86
C ALA A 561 -6.02 15.97 -11.54
N VAL A 562 -5.26 16.22 -10.46
CA VAL A 562 -5.81 16.59 -9.15
C VAL A 562 -6.59 17.91 -9.21
N CYS A 563 -6.08 18.92 -9.92
CA CYS A 563 -6.82 20.17 -10.10
C CYS A 563 -8.11 19.97 -10.90
N GLN A 564 -8.10 19.17 -11.97
CA GLN A 564 -9.30 18.86 -12.75
C GLN A 564 -10.36 18.17 -11.90
N GLU A 565 -9.94 17.32 -10.98
CA GLU A 565 -10.86 16.68 -10.04
C GLU A 565 -11.52 17.69 -9.10
N LYS A 566 -10.75 18.64 -8.55
CA LYS A 566 -11.27 19.71 -7.69
C LYS A 566 -12.25 20.62 -8.44
N LEU A 567 -12.01 20.83 -9.72
CA LEU A 567 -12.91 21.53 -10.64
C LEU A 567 -14.12 20.71 -11.08
N ARG A 568 -14.25 19.45 -10.62
CA ARG A 568 -15.29 18.48 -11.00
C ARG A 568 -15.29 18.12 -12.49
N HIS A 569 -14.17 18.32 -13.18
CA HIS A 569 -13.94 17.84 -14.54
C HIS A 569 -13.43 16.40 -14.51
N PHE A 570 -14.28 15.48 -14.03
CA PHE A 570 -13.87 14.11 -13.72
C PHE A 570 -13.36 13.34 -14.95
N ASP A 571 -13.96 13.52 -16.12
CA ASP A 571 -13.51 12.84 -17.34
C ASP A 571 -12.08 13.27 -17.72
N THR A 572 -11.80 14.59 -17.68
CA THR A 572 -10.45 15.13 -17.92
C THR A 572 -9.43 14.65 -16.88
N ALA A 573 -9.83 14.54 -15.61
CA ALA A 573 -8.98 14.01 -14.56
C ALA A 573 -8.64 12.53 -14.81
N GLN A 574 -9.63 11.72 -15.21
CA GLN A 574 -9.43 10.31 -15.55
C GLN A 574 -8.46 10.14 -16.73
N GLU A 575 -8.62 10.93 -17.79
CA GLU A 575 -7.71 10.92 -18.94
C GLU A 575 -6.27 11.24 -18.54
N ALA A 576 -6.07 12.26 -17.69
CA ALA A 576 -4.75 12.64 -17.21
C ALA A 576 -4.10 11.55 -16.33
N TYR A 577 -4.86 10.92 -15.43
CA TYR A 577 -4.36 9.78 -14.64
C TYR A 577 -3.99 8.58 -15.51
N LEU A 578 -4.82 8.24 -16.50
CA LEU A 578 -4.53 7.18 -17.46
C LEU A 578 -3.26 7.47 -18.26
N LYS A 579 -3.10 8.72 -18.73
CA LYS A 579 -1.90 9.17 -19.44
C LYS A 579 -0.67 9.03 -18.56
N LEU A 580 -0.73 9.47 -17.31
CA LEU A 580 0.37 9.32 -16.34
C LEU A 580 0.79 7.86 -16.16
N ILE A 581 -0.18 6.95 -15.97
CA ILE A 581 0.08 5.51 -15.77
C ILE A 581 0.71 4.88 -17.02
N LYS A 582 0.31 5.32 -18.21
CA LYS A 582 0.75 4.76 -19.49
C LYS A 582 2.12 5.30 -19.91
N ASP A 583 2.28 6.63 -19.86
CA ASP A 583 3.43 7.31 -20.44
C ASP A 583 4.59 7.43 -19.43
N TYR A 584 4.30 7.39 -18.12
CA TYR A 584 5.30 7.48 -17.04
C TYR A 584 5.21 6.28 -16.07
N PRO A 585 5.45 5.04 -16.53
CA PRO A 585 5.30 3.84 -15.69
C PRO A 585 6.27 3.79 -14.50
N GLY A 586 7.37 4.57 -14.54
CA GLY A 586 8.33 4.71 -13.44
C GLY A 586 8.02 5.83 -12.44
N SER A 587 6.96 6.63 -12.67
CA SER A 587 6.61 7.74 -11.79
C SER A 587 6.19 7.24 -10.41
N ILE A 588 6.61 7.96 -9.37
CA ILE A 588 6.19 7.71 -7.99
C ILE A 588 4.68 7.88 -7.79
N PHE A 589 4.02 8.62 -8.68
CA PHE A 589 2.58 8.90 -8.60
C PHE A 589 1.70 7.83 -9.25
N THR A 590 2.27 6.83 -9.93
CA THR A 590 1.50 5.78 -10.63
C THR A 590 0.52 5.02 -9.71
N VAL A 591 0.93 4.76 -8.47
CA VAL A 591 0.08 4.06 -7.47
C VAL A 591 -1.09 4.94 -7.06
N GLU A 592 -0.84 6.20 -6.70
CA GLU A 592 -1.89 7.13 -6.26
C GLU A 592 -2.84 7.47 -7.42
N ALA A 593 -2.32 7.62 -8.63
CA ALA A 593 -3.13 7.83 -9.83
C ALA A 593 -4.11 6.68 -10.08
N ARG A 594 -3.69 5.43 -9.90
CA ARG A 594 -4.60 4.26 -10.00
C ARG A 594 -5.69 4.30 -8.93
N LYS A 595 -5.34 4.70 -7.71
CA LYS A 595 -6.31 4.81 -6.61
C LYS A 595 -7.34 5.91 -6.89
N ASN A 596 -6.90 7.09 -7.32
CA ASN A 596 -7.81 8.19 -7.69
C ASN A 596 -8.69 7.81 -8.88
N LEU A 597 -8.14 7.14 -9.89
CA LEU A 597 -8.92 6.66 -11.03
C LEU A 597 -10.07 5.73 -10.60
N ARG A 598 -9.82 4.81 -9.66
CA ARG A 598 -10.85 3.90 -9.10
C ARG A 598 -11.94 4.66 -8.36
N ARG A 599 -11.56 5.61 -7.50
CA ARG A 599 -12.54 6.43 -6.76
C ARG A 599 -13.44 7.23 -7.71
N LEU A 600 -12.89 7.74 -8.81
CA LEU A 600 -13.68 8.49 -9.80
C LEU A 600 -14.63 7.62 -10.63
N SER A 601 -14.37 6.33 -10.75
CA SER A 601 -15.34 5.39 -11.36
C SER A 601 -16.52 5.05 -10.43
N GLU A 602 -16.34 5.16 -9.11
CA GLU A 602 -17.37 4.84 -8.09
C GLU A 602 -18.35 6.00 -7.81
N SER A 603 -17.99 7.23 -8.17
CA SER A 603 -18.82 8.42 -7.95
C SER A 603 -19.85 8.71 -9.07
N LYS A 604 -19.92 7.87 -10.10
CA LYS A 604 -20.93 7.91 -11.17
C LYS A 604 -22.04 6.92 -10.85
#